data_AF-A0AAW5K7B1-F1
#
_entry.id   AF-A0AAW5K7B1-F1
#
_cell.length_a   1.000
_cell.length_b   1.000
_cell.length_c   1.000
_cell.angle_alpha   90.00
_cell.angle_beta   90.00
_cell.angle_gamma   90.00
#
_symmetry.space_group_name_H-M   'P 1'
#
loop_
_entity.id
_entity.type
_entity.pdbx_description
1 polymer ?
#
loop_
_entity_poly.entity_id
_entity_poly.type
_entity_poly.pdbx_seq_one_letter_code
_entity_poly.pdbx_strand_id
1 'polypeptide(L)' 'SVVPLWIEQIKAGNPITITEPSMTRFIMSLDEAVDLVLFAFEKGVSGDILVQKAPACTIEVLAKAITELFEPGHEIR' A
#
# COMPACT_ATOMS: atom_id res chain seq x y z
N SER A 1 -0.44 5.84 6.45
CA SER A 1 -0.07 4.49 5.99
C SER A 1 1.45 4.39 5.93
N VAL A 2 2.03 3.26 5.50
CA VAL A 2 3.49 3.06 5.50
C VAL A 2 4.20 3.88 4.40
N VAL A 3 3.56 4.06 3.24
CA VAL A 3 4.19 4.77 2.10
C VAL A 3 4.51 6.24 2.40
N PRO A 4 3.59 7.06 2.97
CA PRO A 4 3.92 8.44 3.37
C PRO A 4 5.04 8.51 4.41
N LEU A 5 5.05 7.61 5.40
CA LEU A 5 6.09 7.54 6.43
C LEU A 5 7.47 7.33 5.79
N TRP A 6 7.57 6.40 4.84
CA TRP A 6 8.83 6.14 4.14
C TRP A 6 9.26 7.32 3.28
N ILE A 7 8.34 7.99 2.58
CA ILE A 7 8.66 9.20 1.81
C ILE A 7 9.20 10.30 2.73
N GLU A 8 8.64 10.47 3.93
CA GLU A 8 9.14 11.43 4.92
C GLU A 8 10.53 11.02 5.46
N GLN A 9 10.77 9.73 5.71
CA GLN A 9 12.08 9.21 6.12
C GLN A 9 13.15 9.47 5.06
N ILE A 10 12.87 9.16 3.79
CA ILE A 10 13.77 9.43 2.64
C ILE A 10 14.08 10.92 2.57
N LYS A 11 13.05 11.79 2.56
CA LYS A 11 13.22 13.25 2.50
C LYS A 11 14.03 13.82 3.67
N ALA A 12 13.99 13.17 4.82
CA ALA A 12 14.76 13.54 6.00
C ALA A 12 16.17 12.93 6.02
N GLY A 13 16.56 12.13 5.01
CA GLY A 13 17.83 11.40 4.97
C GLY A 13 17.93 10.25 5.98
N ASN A 14 16.80 9.81 6.54
CA ASN A 14 16.74 8.71 7.49
C ASN A 14 16.51 7.38 6.77
N PRO A 15 17.12 6.28 7.24
CA PRO A 15 16.81 4.95 6.72
C PRO A 15 15.32 4.64 6.82
N ILE A 16 14.80 3.96 5.80
CA ILE A 16 13.43 3.44 5.80
C ILE A 16 13.34 2.32 6.83
N THR A 17 12.29 2.32 7.64
CA THR A 17 12.08 1.26 8.64
C THR A 17 11.11 0.18 8.14
N ILE A 18 11.55 -1.07 8.14
CA ILE A 18 10.73 -2.26 7.86
C ILE A 18 10.60 -3.10 9.13
N THR A 19 9.37 -3.54 9.42
CA THR A 19 9.12 -4.43 10.57
C THR A 19 9.36 -5.91 10.23
N GLU A 20 8.78 -6.40 9.13
CA GLU A 20 8.91 -7.77 8.64
C GLU A 20 8.86 -7.76 7.10
N PRO A 21 9.99 -8.01 6.40
CA PRO A 21 10.07 -7.92 4.94
C PRO A 21 9.10 -8.86 4.21
N SER A 22 8.86 -10.05 4.75
CA SER A 22 8.01 -11.08 4.14
C SER A 22 6.50 -10.83 4.28
N MET A 23 6.12 -9.84 5.09
CA MET A 23 4.72 -9.48 5.31
C MET A 23 4.06 -9.06 3.99
N THR A 24 2.87 -9.59 3.69
CA THR A 24 2.11 -9.25 2.49
C THR A 24 0.94 -8.31 2.80
N ARG A 25 0.63 -7.42 1.85
CA ARG A 25 -0.53 -6.52 1.91
C ARG A 25 -1.21 -6.44 0.56
N PHE A 26 -2.53 -6.42 0.57
CA PHE A 26 -3.32 -6.01 -0.58
C PHE A 26 -3.12 -4.52 -0.81
N ILE A 27 -2.89 -4.18 -2.08
CA ILE A 27 -2.70 -2.80 -2.51
C ILE A 27 -3.98 -2.37 -3.22
N MET A 28 -4.55 -1.28 -2.73
CA MET A 28 -5.76 -0.68 -3.26
C MET A 28 -5.60 0.84 -3.15
N SER A 29 -5.86 1.54 -4.24
CA SER A 29 -5.93 2.99 -4.28
C SER A 29 -7.19 3.48 -3.57
N LEU A 30 -7.20 4.76 -3.19
CA LEU A 30 -8.39 5.37 -2.60
C LEU A 30 -9.57 5.35 -3.58
N ASP A 31 -9.30 5.57 -4.87
CA ASP A 31 -10.32 5.59 -5.92
C ASP A 31 -10.99 4.21 -6.07
N GLU A 32 -10.20 3.13 -6.10
CA GLU A 32 -10.74 1.75 -6.13
C GLU A 32 -11.62 1.44 -4.91
N ALA A 33 -11.23 1.92 -3.73
CA ALA A 33 -12.03 1.75 -2.52
C ALA A 33 -13.35 2.51 -2.59
N VAL A 34 -13.35 3.72 -3.16
CA VAL A 34 -14.58 4.49 -3.41
C VAL A 34 -15.47 3.78 -4.42
N ASP A 35 -14.90 3.26 -5.50
CA ASP A 35 -15.63 2.50 -6.52
C ASP A 35 -16.29 1.25 -5.94
N LEU A 36 -15.64 0.55 -5.00
CA LEU A 36 -16.25 -0.59 -4.29
C LEU A 36 -17.48 -0.16 -3.47
N VAL A 37 -17.42 1.00 -2.80
CA VAL A 37 -18.57 1.52 -2.04
C VAL A 37 -19.72 1.88 -2.97
N LEU A 38 -19.44 2.53 -4.10
CA LEU A 38 -20.45 2.84 -5.12
C LEU A 38 -21.05 1.57 -5.72
N PHE A 39 -20.23 0.57 -6.02
CA PHE A 39 -20.69 -0.73 -6.49
C PHE A 39 -21.61 -1.41 -5.48
N ALA A 40 -21.24 -1.40 -4.19
CA ALA A 40 -22.06 -1.94 -3.12
C ALA A 40 -23.38 -1.19 -2.96
N PHE A 41 -23.36 0.13 -3.12
CA PHE A 41 -24.57 0.95 -3.09
C PHE A 41 -25.54 0.61 -4.23
N GLU A 42 -25.04 0.38 -5.44
CA GLU A 42 -25.88 0.08 -6.61
C GLU A 42 -26.35 -1.38 -6.69
N LYS A 43 -25.53 -2.33 -6.24
CA LYS A 43 -25.73 -3.77 -6.49
C LYS A 43 -25.93 -4.59 -5.22
N GLY A 44 -25.59 -4.05 -4.05
CA GLY A 44 -25.66 -4.78 -2.79
C GLY A 44 -27.10 -5.05 -2.36
N VAL A 45 -27.33 -6.26 -1.88
CA VAL A 45 -28.59 -6.65 -1.23
C VAL A 45 -28.36 -6.73 0.27
N SER A 46 -29.42 -6.52 1.05
CA SER A 46 -29.34 -6.61 2.51
C SER A 46 -28.74 -7.95 2.95
N GLY A 47 -27.63 -7.88 3.68
CA GLY A 47 -26.88 -9.04 4.16
C GLY A 47 -25.62 -9.37 3.35
N ASP A 48 -25.40 -8.73 2.20
CA ASP A 48 -24.20 -8.97 1.39
C ASP A 48 -22.95 -8.35 2.00
N ILE A 49 -21.83 -9.06 1.88
CA ILE A 49 -20.48 -8.55 2.12
C ILE A 49 -19.72 -8.60 0.80
N LEU A 50 -19.35 -7.43 0.31
CA LEU A 50 -18.67 -7.27 -0.97
C LEU A 50 -17.19 -7.00 -0.72
N VAL A 51 -16.33 -7.78 -1.38
CA VAL A 51 -14.87 -7.65 -1.30
C VAL A 51 -14.31 -7.52 -2.71
N GLN A 52 -13.60 -6.42 -2.97
CA GLN A 52 -12.91 -6.23 -4.25
C GLN A 52 -11.65 -7.09 -4.29
N LYS A 53 -11.42 -7.75 -5.43
CA LYS A 53 -10.15 -8.43 -5.70
C LYS A 53 -9.07 -7.38 -5.90
N ALA A 54 -8.01 -7.45 -5.09
CA ALA A 54 -6.87 -6.55 -5.16
C ALA A 54 -5.57 -7.35 -5.35
N PRO A 55 -4.56 -6.81 -6.05
CA PRO A 55 -3.23 -7.39 -6.06
C PRO A 55 -2.58 -7.27 -4.68
N ALA A 56 -1.60 -8.13 -4.40
CA ALA A 56 -0.82 -8.07 -3.17
C ALA A 56 0.68 -8.09 -3.49
N CYS A 57 1.46 -7.48 -2.61
CA CYS A 57 2.93 -7.55 -2.64
C CYS A 57 3.48 -7.68 -1.22
N THR A 58 4.76 -8.05 -1.11
CA THR A 58 5.47 -8.01 0.16
C THR A 58 5.87 -6.57 0.51
N ILE A 59 6.08 -6.30 1.80
CA ILE A 59 6.63 -5.02 2.28
C ILE A 59 8.02 -4.77 1.71
N GLU A 60 8.84 -5.81 1.55
CA GLU A 60 10.15 -5.71 0.89
C GLU A 60 10.04 -5.19 -0.56
N VAL A 61 9.14 -5.76 -1.36
CA VAL A 61 8.93 -5.34 -2.76
C VAL A 61 8.43 -3.91 -2.80
N LEU A 62 7.51 -3.54 -1.91
CA LEU A 62 6.99 -2.18 -1.83
C LEU A 62 8.09 -1.17 -1.43
N ALA A 63 8.93 -1.50 -0.45
CA ALA A 63 10.02 -0.64 -0.01
C ALA A 63 11.02 -0.40 -1.14
N LYS A 64 11.44 -1.46 -1.84
CA LYS A 64 12.33 -1.36 -3.01
C LYS A 64 11.75 -0.47 -4.09
N ALA A 65 10.48 -0.67 -4.46
CA ALA A 65 9.81 0.15 -5.47
C ALA A 65 9.74 1.63 -5.09
N ILE A 66 9.48 1.95 -3.81
CA ILE A 66 9.48 3.33 -3.33
C ILE A 66 10.89 3.92 -3.36
N THR A 67 11.91 3.20 -2.90
CA THR A 67 13.30 3.70 -2.97
C THR A 67 13.75 3.95 -4.40
N GLU A 68 13.45 3.04 -5.34
CA GLU A 68 13.80 3.21 -6.75
C GLU A 68 13.14 4.43 -7.39
N LEU A 69 11.93 4.80 -6.94
CA LEU A 69 11.20 5.95 -7.47
C LEU A 69 11.68 7.29 -6.91
N PHE A 70 12.09 7.34 -5.64
CA PHE A 70 12.41 8.59 -4.94
C PHE A 70 13.91 8.83 -4.74
N GLU A 71 14.68 7.80 -4.37
CA GLU A 71 16.12 7.87 -4.10
C GLU A 71 16.76 6.48 -4.27
N PRO A 72 17.24 6.14 -5.48
CA PRO A 72 17.81 4.83 -5.75
C PRO A 72 19.02 4.52 -4.86
N GLY A 73 18.98 3.38 -4.16
CA GLY A 73 20.03 2.95 -3.25
C GLY A 73 19.90 3.50 -1.82
N HIS A 74 18.79 4.16 -1.48
CA HIS A 74 18.50 4.61 -0.12
C HIS A 74 18.51 3.45 0.90
N GLU A 75 18.98 3.73 2.10
CA GLU A 75 19.15 2.71 3.15
C GLU A 75 17.80 2.21 3.67
N ILE A 76 17.67 0.88 3.77
CA ILE A 76 16.51 0.18 4.34
C ILE A 76 16.99 -0.59 5.58
N ARG A 77 16.32 -0.36 6.71
CA ARG A 77 16.62 -0.93 8.03
C ARG A 77 15.51 -1.86 8.52
#